data_AF-A0A936MHH2-F1
#
_entry.id   AF-A0A936MHH2-F1
#
_cell.length_a   1.000
_cell.length_b   1.000
_cell.length_c   1.000
_cell.angle_alpha   90.00
_cell.angle_beta   90.00
_cell.angle_gamma   90.00
#
_symmetry.space_group_name_H-M   'P 1'
#
loop_
_entity.id
_entity.type
_entity.pdbx_description
1 polymer ?
#
loop_
_entity_poly.entity_id
_entity_poly.type
_entity_poly.pdbx_seq_one_letter_code
_entity_poly.pdbx_strand_id
1 'polypeptide(L)'
;MHLYIRRRRIIAAYFGRFPGFNTSIMALFRSLLFTCVLFISLNMQAVAQARIPVWLGFGAGYGLGLHTTDGTLQCLNDPACPQYTSGNGGGMMFGASLDWRISQKFGILIRSNYFLNSVLMTTTDSRALTKDETGAIVPLVRSHKLDATLPMLHSDLLLNFRFGDFRVFGGGSLGLMMSPTWNSSSEILAPSNVTFGNNRRDTSFFSEQDIAGAASTQLALTAGIGYDIQLSKKIILAPEVSGSLPLSSIITTSDWKQTILAFGVSLRFGMGVVKPEERTKEERIDTITVKNPTIVGNHFSIGKTTVNIETRETEDLKIIAETSRRTDTSIIGAEPPPPPKPPIAKLALYGVATSGEKSALENITVRGKFVTEGFPMLPFVFLTGIPPSSRRGIIR
;
A
#
# COMPACT_ATOMS: atom_id res chain seq x y z
N MET A 1 -35.05 -38.47 44.63
CA MET A 1 -35.02 -39.46 43.53
C MET A 1 -34.55 -38.71 42.28
N HIS A 2 -33.23 -38.50 42.19
CA HIS A 2 -32.33 -39.14 41.22
C HIS A 2 -32.51 -38.64 39.76
N LEU A 3 -31.72 -37.65 39.36
CA LEU A 3 -30.77 -37.72 38.22
C LEU A 3 -30.17 -36.32 37.96
N TYR A 4 -29.06 -36.02 38.62
CA TYR A 4 -28.08 -35.03 38.17
C TYR A 4 -26.74 -35.49 38.75
N ILE A 5 -25.64 -35.30 38.02
CA ILE A 5 -24.25 -35.78 38.27
C ILE A 5 -23.88 -37.03 37.46
N ARG A 6 -23.28 -36.81 36.28
CA ARG A 6 -22.02 -37.44 35.83
C ARG A 6 -21.70 -37.01 34.39
N ARG A 7 -20.83 -36.02 34.21
CA ARG A 7 -19.99 -35.86 33.01
C ARG A 7 -18.90 -34.80 33.23
N ARG A 8 -17.90 -35.13 34.04
CA ARG A 8 -16.56 -34.51 34.03
C ARG A 8 -15.58 -35.56 34.51
N ARG A 9 -14.94 -36.30 33.59
CA ARG A 9 -13.71 -37.09 33.82
C ARG A 9 -13.30 -37.88 32.55
N ILE A 10 -13.06 -37.21 31.42
CA ILE A 10 -12.30 -37.82 30.30
C ILE A 10 -11.55 -36.73 29.50
N ILE A 11 -10.70 -35.91 30.13
CA ILE A 11 -9.62 -35.17 29.44
C ILE A 11 -8.50 -34.90 30.45
N ALA A 12 -7.80 -35.93 30.91
CA ALA A 12 -6.59 -35.79 31.74
C ALA A 12 -5.82 -37.11 31.75
N ALA A 13 -5.37 -37.57 30.57
CA ALA A 13 -4.55 -38.77 30.46
C ALA A 13 -3.72 -38.77 29.16
N TYR A 14 -3.06 -37.66 28.81
CA TYR A 14 -2.04 -37.62 27.76
C TYR A 14 -1.08 -36.44 28.00
N PHE A 15 -0.35 -36.47 29.11
CA PHE A 15 0.89 -35.70 29.22
C PHE A 15 1.88 -36.54 30.03
N GLY A 16 2.67 -37.32 29.29
CA GLY A 16 3.81 -38.04 29.81
C GLY A 16 4.80 -37.08 30.46
N ARG A 17 5.30 -37.52 31.60
CA ARG A 17 6.23 -36.81 32.48
C ARG A 17 7.60 -36.78 31.82
N PHE A 18 7.97 -35.67 31.17
CA PHE A 18 9.35 -35.42 30.73
C PHE A 18 10.19 -35.03 31.97
N PRO A 19 11.22 -35.81 32.35
CA PRO A 19 12.10 -35.45 33.46
C PRO A 19 13.18 -34.49 32.92
N GLY A 20 13.25 -33.27 33.46
CA GLY A 20 14.36 -32.34 33.19
C GLY A 20 13.98 -30.88 32.94
N PHE A 21 12.70 -30.55 32.75
CA PHE A 21 12.30 -29.16 32.51
C PHE A 21 11.94 -28.42 33.81
N ASN A 22 12.68 -27.34 34.09
CA ASN A 22 12.50 -26.44 35.22
C ASN A 22 11.05 -25.90 35.24
N THR A 23 10.26 -26.31 36.23
CA THR A 23 8.84 -25.96 36.39
C THR A 23 8.59 -24.45 36.48
N SER A 24 9.59 -23.69 36.92
CA SER A 24 9.55 -22.22 37.02
C SER A 24 9.50 -21.51 35.66
N ILE A 25 10.13 -22.07 34.62
CA ILE A 25 10.16 -21.46 33.27
C ILE A 25 8.81 -21.60 32.58
N MET A 26 8.14 -22.76 32.73
CA MET A 26 6.78 -22.94 32.20
C MET A 26 5.74 -22.07 32.89
N ALA A 27 5.91 -21.75 34.17
CA ALA A 27 5.02 -20.85 34.91
C ALA A 27 5.12 -19.40 34.41
N LEU A 28 6.36 -18.92 34.17
CA LEU A 28 6.60 -17.60 33.58
C LEU A 28 6.02 -17.49 32.17
N PHE A 29 6.20 -18.53 31.34
CA PHE A 29 5.66 -18.54 29.96
C PHE A 29 4.13 -18.51 29.94
N ARG A 30 3.46 -19.25 30.84
CA ARG A 30 2.00 -19.23 30.97
C ARG A 30 1.47 -17.87 31.44
N SER A 31 2.16 -17.24 32.39
CA SER A 31 1.80 -15.91 32.90
C SER A 31 1.95 -14.84 31.80
N LEU A 32 3.06 -14.88 31.04
CA LEU A 32 3.34 -13.95 29.94
C LEU A 32 2.35 -14.12 28.79
N LEU A 33 1.99 -15.36 28.44
CA LEU A 33 1.00 -15.65 27.41
C LEU A 33 -0.38 -15.13 27.82
N PHE A 34 -0.78 -15.31 29.08
CA PHE A 34 -2.08 -14.87 29.58
C PHE A 34 -2.17 -13.34 29.67
N THR A 35 -1.10 -12.66 30.11
CA THR A 35 -1.05 -11.18 30.10
C THR A 35 -1.01 -10.63 28.68
N CYS A 36 -0.27 -11.23 27.73
CA CYS A 36 -0.34 -10.84 26.32
C CYS A 36 -1.76 -10.99 25.74
N VAL A 37 -2.43 -12.12 25.99
CA VAL A 37 -3.81 -12.33 25.50
C VAL A 37 -4.79 -11.34 26.13
N LEU A 38 -4.65 -11.02 27.42
CA LEU A 38 -5.47 -10.02 28.10
C LEU A 38 -5.19 -8.59 27.60
N PHE A 39 -3.93 -8.27 27.30
CA PHE A 39 -3.55 -6.97 26.74
C PHE A 39 -4.06 -6.81 25.29
N ILE A 40 -4.00 -7.88 24.48
CA ILE A 40 -4.55 -7.88 23.12
C ILE A 40 -6.07 -7.72 23.15
N SER A 41 -6.78 -8.38 24.07
CA SER A 41 -8.24 -8.28 24.15
C SER A 41 -8.73 -6.93 24.68
N LEU A 42 -8.01 -6.30 25.62
CA LEU A 42 -8.33 -4.95 26.12
C LEU A 42 -8.06 -3.85 25.08
N ASN A 43 -7.07 -4.02 24.20
CA ASN A 43 -6.80 -3.04 23.13
C ASN A 43 -7.71 -3.22 21.89
N MET A 44 -8.35 -4.38 21.70
CA MET A 44 -9.30 -4.58 20.58
C MET A 44 -10.52 -3.65 20.66
N GLN A 45 -10.90 -3.18 21.85
CA GLN A 45 -12.01 -2.24 22.01
C GLN A 45 -11.67 -0.80 21.55
N ALA A 46 -10.38 -0.41 21.57
CA ALA A 46 -9.94 0.89 21.07
C ALA A 46 -9.76 0.93 19.55
N VAL A 47 -9.45 -0.21 18.92
CA VAL A 47 -9.29 -0.32 17.45
C VAL A 47 -10.64 -0.27 16.72
N ALA A 48 -11.76 -0.52 17.41
CA ALA A 48 -13.10 -0.49 16.83
C ALA A 48 -13.55 0.89 16.29
N GLN A 49 -12.89 1.98 16.66
CA GLN A 49 -13.20 3.34 16.17
C GLN A 49 -12.23 3.87 15.09
N ALA A 50 -11.15 3.14 14.79
CA ALA A 50 -10.21 3.57 13.76
C ALA A 50 -10.77 3.24 12.37
N ARG A 51 -11.01 4.26 11.53
CA ARG A 51 -11.39 4.16 10.10
C ARG A 51 -10.37 3.43 9.21
N ILE A 52 -9.35 2.82 9.79
CA ILE A 52 -8.18 2.30 9.09
C ILE A 52 -8.42 0.82 8.80
N PRO A 53 -8.49 0.39 7.53
CA PRO A 53 -8.80 -1.00 7.23
C PRO A 53 -7.64 -1.91 7.65
N VAL A 54 -7.93 -2.79 8.60
CA VAL A 54 -7.03 -3.83 9.09
C VAL A 54 -7.36 -5.14 8.38
N TRP A 55 -6.35 -5.87 7.91
CA TRP A 55 -6.54 -7.16 7.25
C TRP A 55 -5.78 -8.26 7.99
N LEU A 56 -6.48 -9.32 8.39
CA LEU A 56 -5.86 -10.52 8.93
C LEU A 56 -5.62 -11.53 7.81
N GLY A 57 -4.37 -11.91 7.59
CA GLY A 57 -3.98 -12.90 6.59
C GLY A 57 -3.55 -14.23 7.20
N PHE A 58 -3.88 -15.32 6.53
CA PHE A 58 -3.31 -16.64 6.77
C PHE A 58 -2.79 -17.19 5.46
N GLY A 59 -1.60 -17.79 5.48
CA GLY A 59 -0.97 -18.22 4.24
C GLY A 59 -0.04 -19.41 4.42
N ALA A 60 0.31 -19.99 3.28
CA ALA A 60 1.30 -21.03 3.16
C ALA A 60 2.20 -20.74 1.95
N GLY A 61 3.37 -21.35 1.92
CA GLY A 61 4.32 -21.14 0.85
C GLY A 61 5.51 -22.08 0.91
N TYR A 62 6.50 -21.78 0.08
CA TYR A 62 7.75 -22.50 -0.01
C TYR A 62 8.92 -21.51 -0.06
N GLY A 63 9.90 -21.70 0.82
CA GLY A 63 11.15 -20.95 0.86
C GLY A 63 12.28 -21.76 0.25
N LEU A 64 13.09 -21.12 -0.58
CA LEU A 64 14.39 -21.62 -1.05
C LEU A 64 15.48 -20.95 -0.20
N GLY A 65 16.27 -21.75 0.50
CA GLY A 65 17.40 -21.31 1.30
C GLY A 65 18.71 -21.47 0.53
N LEU A 66 19.41 -20.36 0.30
CA LEU A 66 20.78 -20.34 -0.18
C LEU A 66 21.70 -20.11 1.02
N HIS A 67 22.56 -21.07 1.31
CA HIS A 67 23.45 -21.03 2.45
C HIS A 67 24.88 -20.77 1.99
N THR A 68 25.54 -19.83 2.66
CA THR A 68 26.94 -19.46 2.42
C THR A 68 27.69 -19.43 3.73
N THR A 69 28.94 -19.86 3.72
CA THR A 69 29.83 -19.80 4.87
C THR A 69 31.16 -19.15 4.44
N ASP A 70 31.97 -18.73 5.40
CA ASP A 70 33.36 -18.30 5.21
C ASP A 70 34.35 -19.47 5.05
N GLY A 71 33.83 -20.69 4.89
CA GLY A 71 34.64 -21.90 4.90
C GLY A 71 35.14 -22.32 6.28
N THR A 72 34.66 -21.75 7.39
CA THR A 72 35.04 -22.25 8.74
C THR A 72 34.09 -23.33 9.27
N LEU A 73 32.94 -23.52 8.61
CA LEU A 73 31.94 -24.49 9.04
C LEU A 73 32.47 -25.92 8.84
N GLN A 74 32.71 -26.61 9.95
CA GLN A 74 33.15 -28.00 10.03
C GLN A 74 32.17 -28.82 10.86
N CYS A 75 32.08 -30.13 10.61
CA CYS A 75 31.29 -31.00 11.48
C CYS A 75 31.91 -30.97 12.90
N LEU A 76 31.10 -30.62 13.90
CA LEU A 76 31.49 -30.60 15.33
C LEU A 76 32.72 -29.75 15.70
N ASN A 77 33.17 -28.82 14.86
CA ASN A 77 34.47 -28.15 15.02
C ASN A 77 35.66 -29.13 15.07
N ASP A 78 35.54 -30.32 14.46
CA ASP A 78 36.62 -31.29 14.36
C ASP A 78 37.56 -30.91 13.18
N PRO A 79 38.87 -30.69 13.42
CA PRO A 79 39.85 -30.40 12.37
C PRO A 79 39.95 -31.48 11.27
N ALA A 80 39.55 -32.72 11.57
CA ALA A 80 39.53 -33.82 10.62
C ALA A 80 38.38 -33.68 9.59
N CYS A 81 37.35 -32.90 9.89
CA CYS A 81 36.22 -32.69 8.98
C CYS A 81 36.57 -31.64 7.91
N PRO A 82 36.08 -31.83 6.67
CA PRO A 82 36.24 -30.82 5.64
C PRO A 82 35.37 -29.60 5.95
N GLN A 83 35.75 -28.49 5.33
CA GLN A 83 35.02 -27.24 5.41
C GLN A 83 33.91 -27.21 4.36
N TYR A 84 32.71 -26.82 4.78
CA TYR A 84 31.60 -26.55 3.87
C TYR A 84 31.60 -25.07 3.51
N THR A 85 31.41 -24.75 2.22
CA THR A 85 31.42 -23.37 1.69
C THR A 85 30.03 -22.87 1.31
N SER A 86 29.21 -23.75 0.74
CA SER A 86 27.86 -23.42 0.28
C SER A 86 26.94 -24.63 0.33
N GLY A 87 25.65 -24.38 0.42
CA GLY A 87 24.63 -25.40 0.19
C GLY A 87 23.28 -24.78 -0.09
N ASN A 88 22.38 -25.62 -0.57
CA ASN A 88 21.04 -25.21 -0.95
C ASN A 88 20.02 -26.02 -0.17
N GLY A 89 18.89 -25.39 0.08
CA GLY A 89 17.86 -25.93 0.92
C GLY A 89 16.51 -25.36 0.55
N GLY A 90 15.48 -25.92 1.16
CA GLY A 90 14.14 -25.38 1.01
C GLY A 90 13.19 -25.97 2.02
N GLY A 91 12.04 -25.34 2.14
CA GLY A 91 11.09 -25.68 3.17
C GLY A 91 9.71 -25.11 2.93
N MET A 92 8.71 -25.80 3.47
CA MET A 92 7.37 -25.22 3.54
C MET A 92 7.34 -24.14 4.61
N MET A 93 6.53 -23.12 4.39
CA MET A 93 6.23 -22.10 5.39
C MET A 93 4.73 -21.95 5.57
N PHE A 94 4.31 -21.70 6.81
CA PHE A 94 2.93 -21.42 7.16
C PHE A 94 2.90 -20.22 8.10
N GLY A 95 1.96 -19.31 7.93
CA GLY A 95 2.00 -18.09 8.70
C GLY A 95 0.70 -17.31 8.76
N ALA A 96 0.73 -16.33 9.64
CA ALA A 96 -0.30 -15.32 9.78
C ALA A 96 0.28 -13.93 9.53
N SER A 97 -0.56 -13.00 9.11
CA SER A 97 -0.17 -11.61 8.86
C SER A 97 -1.26 -10.64 9.30
N LEU A 98 -0.83 -9.43 9.61
CA LEU A 98 -1.66 -8.28 9.94
C LEU A 98 -1.21 -7.13 9.04
N ASP A 99 -2.05 -6.75 8.08
CA ASP A 99 -1.82 -5.62 7.17
C ASP A 99 -2.67 -4.43 7.66
N TRP A 100 -2.00 -3.44 8.25
CA TRP A 100 -2.59 -2.21 8.74
C TRP A 100 -2.39 -1.09 7.71
N ARG A 101 -3.46 -0.73 6.98
CA ARG A 101 -3.38 0.23 5.87
C ARG A 101 -3.62 1.67 6.30
N ILE A 102 -2.57 2.35 6.76
CA ILE A 102 -2.60 3.75 7.24
C ILE A 102 -3.20 4.71 6.19
N SER A 103 -2.92 4.50 4.91
CA SER A 103 -3.48 5.26 3.80
C SER A 103 -3.82 4.36 2.62
N GLN A 104 -4.30 4.94 1.51
CA GLN A 104 -4.56 4.18 0.28
C GLN A 104 -3.28 3.59 -0.34
N LYS A 105 -2.11 4.21 -0.10
CA LYS A 105 -0.82 3.79 -0.68
C LYS A 105 0.13 3.16 0.33
N PHE A 106 0.06 3.53 1.61
CA PHE A 106 0.98 3.08 2.64
C PHE A 106 0.29 2.24 3.70
N GLY A 107 0.96 1.20 4.16
CA GLY A 107 0.57 0.39 5.29
C GLY A 107 1.76 -0.22 6.02
N ILE A 108 1.47 -0.84 7.15
CA ILE A 108 2.41 -1.64 7.93
C ILE A 108 1.95 -3.09 7.84
N LEU A 109 2.85 -3.98 7.45
CA LEU A 109 2.62 -5.41 7.38
C LEU A 109 3.44 -6.08 8.48
N ILE A 110 2.75 -6.67 9.44
CA ILE A 110 3.35 -7.56 10.44
C ILE A 110 3.07 -8.98 9.98
N ARG A 111 4.10 -9.83 9.92
CA ARG A 111 3.94 -11.22 9.45
C ARG A 111 4.68 -12.16 10.39
N SER A 112 4.12 -13.33 10.65
CA SER A 112 4.78 -14.38 11.40
C SER A 112 4.63 -15.69 10.65
N ASN A 113 5.75 -16.26 10.21
CA ASN A 113 5.84 -17.48 9.42
C ASN A 113 6.66 -18.52 10.17
N TYR A 114 6.15 -19.74 10.28
CA TYR A 114 6.90 -20.90 10.70
C TYR A 114 7.49 -21.60 9.48
N PHE A 115 8.82 -21.66 9.41
CA PHE A 115 9.59 -22.28 8.34
C PHE A 115 10.08 -23.66 8.76
N LEU A 116 9.85 -24.65 7.90
CA LEU A 116 10.39 -26.00 8.00
C LEU A 116 11.50 -26.16 6.95
N ASN A 117 12.60 -25.44 7.14
CA ASN A 117 13.71 -25.43 6.20
C ASN A 117 14.66 -26.60 6.45
N SER A 118 15.02 -27.32 5.39
CA SER A 118 16.19 -28.20 5.38
C SER A 118 17.26 -27.65 4.46
N VAL A 119 18.51 -28.01 4.71
CA VAL A 119 19.67 -27.62 3.90
C VAL A 119 20.58 -28.81 3.70
N LEU A 120 21.00 -29.00 2.45
CA LEU A 120 22.01 -29.97 2.09
C LEU A 120 23.28 -29.24 1.63
N MET A 121 24.38 -29.49 2.34
CA MET A 121 25.72 -29.05 1.95
C MET A 121 26.55 -30.27 1.60
N THR A 122 27.34 -30.17 0.54
CA THR A 122 28.21 -31.26 0.10
C THR A 122 29.60 -30.75 -0.21
N THR A 123 30.63 -31.45 0.25
CA THR A 123 32.03 -31.10 -0.01
C THR A 123 32.84 -32.38 -0.25
N THR A 124 33.88 -32.29 -1.07
CA THR A 124 34.77 -33.43 -1.37
C THR A 124 36.11 -33.24 -0.69
N ASP A 125 36.57 -34.27 0.03
CA ASP A 125 37.86 -34.29 0.73
C ASP A 125 38.75 -35.40 0.18
N SER A 126 40.02 -35.07 -0.08
CA SER A 126 41.04 -36.02 -0.58
C SER A 126 42.34 -35.96 0.24
N ARG A 127 42.31 -35.37 1.44
CA ARG A 127 43.49 -35.21 2.31
C ARG A 127 43.95 -36.52 2.94
N ALA A 128 43.03 -37.46 3.15
CA ALA A 128 43.37 -38.77 3.70
C ALA A 128 44.04 -39.65 2.62
N LEU A 129 44.98 -40.49 3.04
CA LEU A 129 45.65 -41.47 2.17
C LEU A 129 45.23 -42.88 2.59
N THR A 130 45.13 -43.78 1.62
CA THR A 130 44.82 -45.20 1.84
C THR A 130 45.65 -46.07 0.90
N LYS A 131 45.63 -47.39 1.09
CA LYS A 131 46.24 -48.34 0.16
C LYS A 131 45.22 -48.84 -0.85
N ASP A 132 45.58 -48.85 -2.12
CA ASP A 132 44.77 -49.45 -3.18
C ASP A 132 44.95 -50.98 -3.26
N GLU A 133 44.32 -51.61 -4.25
CA GLU A 133 44.39 -53.06 -4.49
C GLU A 133 45.82 -53.55 -4.79
N THR A 134 46.68 -52.67 -5.31
CA THR A 134 48.08 -52.97 -5.62
C THR A 134 49.01 -52.71 -4.44
N GLY A 135 48.47 -52.19 -3.33
CA GLY A 135 49.23 -51.79 -2.15
C GLY A 135 49.89 -50.41 -2.28
N ALA A 136 49.64 -49.68 -3.36
CA ALA A 136 50.13 -48.32 -3.55
C ALA A 136 49.36 -47.33 -2.67
N ILE A 137 50.06 -46.31 -2.15
CA ILE A 137 49.45 -45.26 -1.33
C ILE A 137 48.78 -44.26 -2.27
N VAL A 138 47.45 -44.20 -2.22
CA VAL A 138 46.62 -43.34 -3.05
C VAL A 138 45.75 -42.42 -2.18
N PRO A 139 45.33 -41.24 -2.67
CA PRO A 139 44.40 -40.39 -1.94
C PRO A 139 43.02 -41.05 -1.82
N LEU A 140 42.48 -41.03 -0.60
CA LEU A 140 41.13 -41.44 -0.28
C LEU A 140 40.19 -40.26 -0.53
N VAL A 141 39.47 -40.29 -1.65
CA VAL A 141 38.50 -39.27 -2.05
C VAL A 141 37.15 -39.62 -1.44
N ARG A 142 36.64 -38.73 -0.59
CA ARG A 142 35.35 -38.86 0.10
C ARG A 142 34.45 -37.67 -0.21
N SER A 143 33.17 -37.94 -0.43
CA SER A 143 32.12 -36.94 -0.39
C SER A 143 31.57 -36.85 1.03
N HIS A 144 31.48 -35.66 1.58
CA HIS A 144 30.87 -35.38 2.87
C HIS A 144 29.56 -34.63 2.63
N LYS A 145 28.49 -35.11 3.25
CA LYS A 145 27.14 -34.57 3.14
C LYS A 145 26.68 -34.13 4.53
N LEU A 146 26.30 -32.86 4.64
CA LEU A 146 25.71 -32.28 5.83
C LEU A 146 24.26 -31.92 5.52
N ASP A 147 23.33 -32.65 6.15
CA ASP A 147 21.90 -32.41 6.06
C ASP A 147 21.43 -31.78 7.37
N ALA A 148 21.04 -30.52 7.34
CA ALA A 148 20.58 -29.82 8.54
C ALA A 148 19.10 -29.43 8.41
N THR A 149 18.37 -29.61 9.50
CA THR A 149 16.99 -29.15 9.66
C THR A 149 16.99 -27.94 10.58
N LEU A 150 16.47 -26.81 10.06
CA LEU A 150 16.50 -25.51 10.71
C LEU A 150 15.07 -24.96 10.86
N PRO A 151 14.29 -25.49 11.82
CA PRO A 151 12.96 -24.96 12.07
C PRO A 151 13.07 -23.55 12.65
N MET A 152 12.31 -22.61 12.10
CA MET A 152 12.40 -21.21 12.49
C MET A 152 11.03 -20.55 12.53
N LEU A 153 10.75 -19.78 13.59
CA LEU A 153 9.66 -18.83 13.63
C LEU A 153 10.18 -17.46 13.22
N HIS A 154 9.79 -17.01 12.03
CA HIS A 154 10.20 -15.76 11.42
C HIS A 154 9.12 -14.69 11.61
N SER A 155 9.44 -13.59 12.27
CA SER A 155 8.54 -12.46 12.48
C SER A 155 9.05 -11.22 11.75
N ASP A 156 8.25 -10.70 10.83
CA ASP A 156 8.59 -9.57 9.98
C ASP A 156 7.81 -8.32 10.43
N LEU A 157 8.49 -7.17 10.42
CA LEU A 157 7.91 -5.84 10.50
C LEU A 157 8.25 -5.08 9.22
N LEU A 158 7.27 -4.94 8.34
CA LEU A 158 7.47 -4.48 6.97
C LEU A 158 6.64 -3.21 6.73
N LEU A 159 7.22 -2.27 6.02
CA LEU A 159 6.47 -1.19 5.37
C LEU A 159 5.92 -1.72 4.06
N ASN A 160 4.65 -1.44 3.81
CA ASN A 160 3.92 -1.91 2.64
C ASN A 160 3.49 -0.70 1.79
N PHE A 161 3.89 -0.68 0.53
CA PHE A 161 3.53 0.33 -0.46
C PHE A 161 2.66 -0.29 -1.54
N ARG A 162 1.53 0.34 -1.87
CA ARG A 162 0.53 -0.17 -2.81
C ARG A 162 0.37 0.74 -4.03
N PHE A 163 0.34 0.11 -5.20
CA PHE A 163 0.05 0.72 -6.50
C PHE A 163 -1.09 -0.06 -7.16
N GLY A 164 -2.34 0.33 -6.85
CA GLY A 164 -3.52 -0.46 -7.24
C GLY A 164 -3.53 -1.82 -6.53
N ASP A 165 -3.58 -2.88 -7.31
CA ASP A 165 -3.56 -4.27 -6.81
C ASP A 165 -2.14 -4.79 -6.56
N PHE A 166 -1.11 -4.09 -7.05
CA PHE A 166 0.28 -4.46 -6.79
C PHE A 166 0.77 -3.89 -5.46
N ARG A 167 1.56 -4.67 -4.73
CA ARG A 167 2.20 -4.26 -3.49
C ARG A 167 3.69 -4.52 -3.52
N VAL A 168 4.46 -3.59 -2.97
CA VAL A 168 5.88 -3.72 -2.66
C VAL A 168 6.03 -3.56 -1.17
N PHE A 169 6.77 -4.44 -0.52
CA PHE A 169 6.98 -4.37 0.91
C PHE A 169 8.44 -4.61 1.27
N GLY A 170 8.88 -4.01 2.37
CA GLY A 170 10.22 -4.24 2.88
C GLY A 170 10.41 -3.74 4.31
N GLY A 171 11.35 -4.33 5.02
CA GLY A 171 11.62 -4.01 6.41
C GLY A 171 12.53 -5.01 7.10
N GLY A 172 12.46 -5.04 8.42
CA GLY A 172 13.28 -5.89 9.26
C GLY A 172 12.55 -7.19 9.62
N SER A 173 13.34 -8.24 9.82
CA SER A 173 12.85 -9.55 10.20
C SER A 173 13.65 -10.12 11.36
N LEU A 174 12.94 -10.83 12.25
CA LEU A 174 13.48 -11.53 13.41
C LEU A 174 13.12 -13.02 13.31
N GLY A 175 14.11 -13.86 13.10
CA GLY A 175 13.99 -15.32 13.16
C GLY A 175 14.28 -15.84 14.56
N LEU A 176 13.46 -16.75 15.07
CA LEU A 176 13.71 -17.53 16.28
C LEU A 176 13.92 -18.99 15.90
N MET A 177 15.12 -19.51 16.14
CA MET A 177 15.47 -20.87 15.78
C MET A 177 14.94 -21.86 16.82
N MET A 178 14.30 -22.93 16.37
CA MET A 178 13.63 -23.91 17.23
C MET A 178 14.26 -25.29 17.03
N SER A 179 15.14 -25.69 17.95
CA SER A 179 15.78 -27.03 17.96
C SER A 179 16.43 -27.41 16.63
N PRO A 180 17.49 -26.69 16.20
CA PRO A 180 18.20 -26.98 14.97
C PRO A 180 19.00 -28.27 15.10
N THR A 181 18.81 -29.19 14.16
CA THR A 181 19.51 -30.48 14.13
C THR A 181 20.24 -30.69 12.81
N TRP A 182 21.25 -31.55 12.83
CA TRP A 182 21.96 -31.96 11.62
C TRP A 182 22.33 -33.44 11.61
N ASN A 183 22.56 -33.95 10.41
CA ASN A 183 23.09 -35.28 10.14
C ASN A 183 24.31 -35.13 9.24
N SER A 184 25.42 -35.74 9.68
CA SER A 184 26.67 -35.73 8.93
C SER A 184 26.96 -37.13 8.44
N SER A 185 27.07 -37.28 7.12
CA SER A 185 27.41 -38.54 6.46
C SER A 185 28.57 -38.37 5.50
N SER A 186 29.25 -39.47 5.19
CA SER A 186 30.32 -39.51 4.20
C SER A 186 30.26 -40.76 3.37
N GLU A 187 30.67 -40.61 2.11
CA GLU A 187 30.68 -41.64 1.09
C GLU A 187 32.06 -41.66 0.42
N ILE A 188 32.69 -42.83 0.37
CA ILE A 188 33.98 -43.02 -0.31
C ILE A 188 33.72 -43.06 -1.81
N LEU A 189 34.33 -42.15 -2.56
CA LEU A 189 34.26 -42.11 -4.01
C LEU A 189 35.39 -42.95 -4.62
N ALA A 190 36.61 -42.79 -4.14
CA ALA A 190 37.79 -43.53 -4.60
C ALA A 190 38.80 -43.76 -3.47
N PRO A 191 39.56 -44.87 -3.48
CA PRO A 191 39.46 -46.00 -4.40
C PRO A 191 38.26 -46.92 -4.10
N SER A 192 37.90 -47.80 -5.04
CA SER A 192 36.70 -48.67 -4.95
C SER A 192 36.82 -49.79 -3.92
N ASN A 193 38.05 -50.21 -3.63
CA ASN A 193 38.38 -51.36 -2.77
C ASN A 193 38.43 -51.03 -1.26
N VAL A 194 38.15 -49.78 -0.88
CA VAL A 194 38.21 -49.32 0.50
C VAL A 194 36.80 -49.09 1.03
N THR A 195 36.57 -49.62 2.23
CA THR A 195 35.33 -49.44 2.99
C THR A 195 35.64 -48.80 4.34
N PHE A 196 34.63 -48.20 4.95
CA PHE A 196 34.68 -47.86 6.37
C PHE A 196 34.70 -49.14 7.23
N GLY A 197 34.96 -48.98 8.53
CA GLY A 197 35.04 -50.11 9.48
C GLY A 197 33.75 -50.93 9.62
N ASN A 198 32.64 -50.45 9.07
CA ASN A 198 31.35 -51.14 8.97
C ASN A 198 31.19 -51.98 7.69
N ASN A 199 32.26 -52.17 6.90
CA ASN A 199 32.26 -52.82 5.58
C ASN A 199 31.35 -52.17 4.54
N ARG A 200 31.02 -50.88 4.72
CA ARG A 200 30.25 -50.09 3.74
C ARG A 200 31.10 -48.95 3.18
N ARG A 201 30.72 -48.45 2.02
CA ARG A 201 31.35 -47.26 1.42
C ARG A 201 30.68 -45.96 1.86
N ASP A 202 29.54 -46.06 2.55
CA ASP A 202 28.82 -44.98 3.19
C ASP A 202 28.81 -45.17 4.72
N THR A 203 28.91 -44.05 5.44
CA THR A 203 28.77 -44.03 6.89
C THR A 203 28.09 -42.73 7.31
N SER A 204 27.19 -42.84 8.29
CA SER A 204 26.73 -41.68 9.06
C SER A 204 27.59 -41.59 10.31
N PHE A 205 28.16 -40.42 10.56
CA PHE A 205 28.97 -40.18 11.76
C PHE A 205 28.08 -39.72 12.91
N PHE A 206 27.10 -38.88 12.62
CA PHE A 206 26.20 -38.29 13.60
C PHE A 206 24.81 -38.20 13.01
N SER A 207 23.82 -38.81 13.67
CA SER A 207 22.41 -38.74 13.29
C SER A 207 21.68 -37.84 14.26
N GLU A 208 20.95 -36.85 13.74
CA GLU A 208 20.03 -35.98 14.50
C GLU A 208 20.67 -35.28 15.71
N GLN A 209 21.91 -34.81 15.56
CA GLN A 209 22.59 -34.09 16.63
C GLN A 209 22.20 -32.62 16.62
N ASP A 210 22.06 -32.02 17.81
CA ASP A 210 21.85 -30.57 17.95
C ASP A 210 23.04 -29.78 17.42
N ILE A 211 22.77 -28.68 16.73
CA ILE A 211 23.81 -27.77 16.25
C ILE A 211 24.37 -26.98 17.44
N ALA A 212 25.61 -27.30 17.85
CA ALA A 212 26.30 -26.60 18.91
C ALA A 212 26.57 -25.13 18.53
N GLY A 213 26.28 -24.20 19.44
CA GLY A 213 26.48 -22.77 19.20
C GLY A 213 25.49 -22.13 18.23
N ALA A 214 24.36 -22.80 17.94
CA ALA A 214 23.29 -22.19 17.15
C ALA A 214 22.79 -20.90 17.81
N ALA A 215 22.71 -19.82 17.02
CA ALA A 215 22.13 -18.57 17.45
C ALA A 215 20.63 -18.76 17.66
N SER A 216 20.14 -18.41 18.85
CA SER A 216 18.71 -18.49 19.18
C SER A 216 17.86 -17.51 18.36
N THR A 217 18.48 -16.41 17.93
CA THR A 217 17.84 -15.32 17.19
C THR A 217 18.61 -14.99 15.93
N GLN A 218 17.90 -14.71 14.84
CA GLN A 218 18.45 -14.24 13.59
C GLN A 218 17.82 -12.91 13.18
N LEU A 219 18.63 -12.01 12.66
CA LEU A 219 18.19 -10.75 12.08
C LEU A 219 18.35 -10.83 10.57
N ALA A 220 17.35 -10.33 9.85
CA ALA A 220 17.38 -10.24 8.40
C ALA A 220 16.70 -8.95 7.91
N LEU A 221 17.05 -8.52 6.70
CA LEU A 221 16.28 -7.55 5.95
C LEU A 221 15.46 -8.28 4.91
N THR A 222 14.16 -8.04 4.90
CA THR A 222 13.24 -8.68 3.96
C THR A 222 12.66 -7.64 3.04
N ALA A 223 12.61 -7.96 1.74
CA ALA A 223 11.92 -7.18 0.73
C ALA A 223 11.14 -8.11 -0.19
N GLY A 224 10.04 -7.64 -0.76
CA GLY A 224 9.23 -8.47 -1.63
C GLY A 224 8.15 -7.69 -2.35
N ILE A 225 7.47 -8.43 -3.20
CA ILE A 225 6.36 -7.96 -4.00
C ILE A 225 5.19 -8.92 -3.84
N GLY A 226 3.99 -8.40 -4.05
CA GLY A 226 2.78 -9.21 -4.03
C GLY A 226 1.70 -8.61 -4.90
N TYR A 227 0.66 -9.38 -5.13
CA TYR A 227 -0.50 -8.98 -5.90
C TYR A 227 -1.75 -9.27 -5.09
N ASP A 228 -2.66 -8.32 -4.99
CA ASP A 228 -3.92 -8.43 -4.26
C ASP A 228 -5.05 -8.75 -5.24
N ILE A 229 -5.51 -9.99 -5.24
CA ILE A 229 -6.68 -10.44 -6.03
C ILE A 229 -7.92 -10.31 -5.14
N GLN A 230 -8.74 -9.31 -5.41
CA GLN A 230 -9.98 -9.10 -4.65
C GLN A 230 -11.01 -10.19 -5.00
N LEU A 231 -11.28 -11.11 -4.05
CA LEU A 231 -12.30 -12.15 -4.22
C LEU A 231 -13.69 -11.66 -3.82
N SER A 232 -13.76 -10.79 -2.81
CA SER A 232 -14.98 -10.17 -2.29
C SER A 232 -14.64 -8.88 -1.55
N LYS A 233 -15.60 -8.03 -1.18
CA LYS A 233 -15.38 -6.78 -0.44
C LYS A 233 -14.55 -6.95 0.86
N LYS A 234 -14.56 -8.14 1.45
CA LYS A 234 -13.86 -8.47 2.71
C LYS A 234 -12.76 -9.53 2.57
N ILE A 235 -12.52 -10.06 1.37
CA ILE A 235 -11.59 -11.18 1.16
C ILE A 235 -10.65 -10.88 -0.02
N ILE A 236 -9.36 -11.00 0.23
CA ILE A 236 -8.29 -10.82 -0.77
C ILE A 236 -7.43 -12.08 -0.80
N LEU A 237 -7.19 -12.63 -1.98
CA LEU A 237 -6.15 -13.62 -2.22
C LEU A 237 -4.87 -12.91 -2.63
N ALA A 238 -3.77 -13.22 -1.97
CA ALA A 238 -2.57 -12.41 -1.99
C ALA A 238 -1.32 -13.27 -2.22
N PRO A 239 -1.03 -13.69 -3.47
CA PRO A 239 0.27 -14.24 -3.83
C PRO A 239 1.40 -13.24 -3.56
N GLU A 240 2.55 -13.75 -3.13
CA GLU A 240 3.75 -12.97 -2.81
C GLU A 240 5.04 -13.70 -3.11
N VAL A 241 6.06 -12.91 -3.46
CA VAL A 241 7.45 -13.33 -3.59
C VAL A 241 8.30 -12.39 -2.75
N SER A 242 9.16 -12.93 -1.89
CA SER A 242 10.01 -12.12 -1.02
C SER A 242 11.40 -12.73 -0.87
N GLY A 243 12.41 -11.88 -0.77
CA GLY A 243 13.78 -12.24 -0.44
C GLY A 243 14.16 -11.72 0.94
N SER A 244 14.86 -12.54 1.73
CA SER A 244 15.39 -12.17 3.04
C SER A 244 16.91 -12.30 3.04
N LEU A 245 17.58 -11.18 3.29
CA LEU A 245 19.04 -11.08 3.41
C LEU A 245 19.44 -11.16 4.88
N PRO A 246 20.26 -12.15 5.28
CA PRO A 246 20.66 -12.32 6.67
C PRO A 246 21.65 -11.24 7.10
N LEU A 247 21.38 -10.62 8.26
CA LEU A 247 22.31 -9.70 8.94
C LEU A 247 23.13 -10.40 10.02
N SER A 248 22.67 -11.56 10.51
CA SER A 248 23.34 -12.37 11.53
C SER A 248 23.60 -13.79 11.05
N SER A 249 24.58 -14.44 11.65
CA SER A 249 24.98 -15.82 11.35
C SER A 249 24.12 -16.84 12.11
N ILE A 250 23.99 -18.05 11.56
CA ILE A 250 23.24 -19.19 12.12
C ILE A 250 23.93 -19.76 13.35
N ILE A 251 25.28 -19.79 13.34
CA ILE A 251 26.11 -20.28 14.44
C ILE A 251 27.02 -19.13 14.88
N THR A 252 27.34 -19.07 16.17
CA THR A 252 28.22 -18.03 16.72
C THR A 252 29.71 -18.24 16.39
N THR A 253 30.11 -19.45 16.02
CA THR A 253 31.51 -19.84 15.77
C THR A 253 31.93 -19.75 14.30
N SER A 254 30.99 -19.56 13.38
CA SER A 254 31.24 -19.54 11.93
C SER A 254 30.30 -18.56 11.25
N ASP A 255 30.74 -17.88 10.19
CA ASP A 255 29.91 -16.93 9.45
C ASP A 255 28.91 -17.62 8.49
N TRP A 256 28.20 -18.62 9.00
CA TRP A 256 27.17 -19.32 8.25
C TRP A 256 25.91 -18.46 8.12
N LYS A 257 25.61 -18.01 6.91
CA LYS A 257 24.46 -17.17 6.58
C LYS A 257 23.47 -17.91 5.68
N GLN A 258 22.19 -17.56 5.82
CA GLN A 258 21.11 -18.09 4.98
C GLN A 258 20.32 -16.95 4.32
N THR A 259 20.38 -16.90 3.00
CA THR A 259 19.52 -16.06 2.19
C THR A 259 18.28 -16.85 1.81
N ILE A 260 17.08 -16.30 2.03
CA ILE A 260 15.83 -17.00 1.74
C ILE A 260 15.11 -16.31 0.58
N LEU A 261 14.68 -17.08 -0.41
CA LEU A 261 13.73 -16.65 -1.44
C LEU A 261 12.41 -17.39 -1.22
N ALA A 262 11.38 -16.69 -0.78
CA ALA A 262 10.10 -17.25 -0.39
C ALA A 262 8.99 -16.92 -1.39
N PHE A 263 8.21 -17.94 -1.76
CA PHE A 263 7.01 -17.85 -2.58
C PHE A 263 5.82 -18.26 -1.71
N GLY A 264 4.84 -17.38 -1.57
CA GLY A 264 3.71 -17.59 -0.67
C GLY A 264 2.39 -17.20 -1.30
N VAL A 265 1.31 -17.78 -0.78
CA VAL A 265 -0.05 -17.34 -1.05
C VAL A 265 -0.74 -17.15 0.29
N SER A 266 -1.32 -15.97 0.49
CA SER A 266 -2.08 -15.63 1.70
C SER A 266 -3.53 -15.29 1.37
N LEU A 267 -4.46 -15.71 2.22
CA LEU A 267 -5.85 -15.28 2.20
C LEU A 267 -6.04 -14.24 3.30
N ARG A 268 -6.47 -13.04 2.94
CA ARG A 268 -6.59 -11.88 3.82
C ARG A 268 -8.05 -11.49 4.01
N PHE A 269 -8.46 -11.34 5.26
CA PHE A 269 -9.81 -11.00 5.69
C PHE A 269 -9.83 -9.58 6.26
N GLY A 270 -10.65 -8.72 5.65
CA GLY A 270 -10.81 -7.33 6.06
C GLY A 270 -11.62 -7.22 7.35
N MET A 271 -10.98 -6.77 8.42
CA MET A 271 -11.59 -6.37 9.68
C MET A 271 -11.66 -4.85 9.71
N GLY A 272 -12.67 -4.31 9.05
CA GLY A 272 -12.94 -2.88 9.06
C GLY A 272 -14.28 -2.62 8.39
N VAL A 273 -15.19 -1.96 9.11
CA VAL A 273 -16.39 -1.42 8.50
C VAL A 273 -15.97 -0.10 7.85
N VAL A 274 -15.44 -0.15 6.63
CA VAL A 274 -15.39 1.05 5.80
C VAL A 274 -16.83 1.35 5.42
N LYS A 275 -17.53 2.09 6.28
CA LYS A 275 -18.86 2.60 5.95
C LYS A 275 -18.67 3.56 4.78
N PRO A 276 -19.26 3.32 3.60
CA PRO A 276 -19.24 4.29 2.51
C PRO A 276 -19.62 5.68 3.02
N GLU A 277 -18.84 6.68 2.64
CA GLU A 277 -19.15 8.09 2.91
C GLU A 277 -20.04 8.63 1.81
N GLU A 278 -21.22 9.14 2.17
CA GLU A 278 -22.09 9.87 1.27
C GLU A 278 -22.07 11.34 1.67
N ARG A 279 -21.67 12.20 0.72
CA ARG A 279 -21.63 13.65 0.93
C ARG A 279 -22.82 14.29 0.23
N THR A 280 -23.69 14.91 1.03
CA THR A 280 -24.83 15.67 0.51
C THR A 280 -24.55 17.14 0.74
N LYS A 281 -24.53 17.93 -0.34
CA LYS A 281 -24.38 19.39 -0.27
C LYS A 281 -25.71 20.04 -0.60
N GLU A 282 -26.24 20.81 0.34
CA GLU A 282 -27.45 21.62 0.16
C GLU A 282 -27.09 23.09 0.25
N GLU A 283 -27.34 23.85 -0.82
CA GLU A 283 -27.15 25.30 -0.85
C GLU A 283 -28.52 25.98 -0.81
N ARG A 284 -28.76 26.78 0.23
CA ARG A 284 -29.95 27.62 0.36
C ARG A 284 -29.56 29.08 0.24
N ILE A 285 -30.07 29.72 -0.81
CA ILE A 285 -29.85 31.14 -1.09
C ILE A 285 -31.19 31.84 -0.98
N ASP A 286 -31.33 32.70 0.02
CA ASP A 286 -32.49 33.56 0.19
C ASP A 286 -32.14 34.98 -0.28
N THR A 287 -33.10 35.72 -0.85
CA THR A 287 -32.93 37.13 -1.21
C THR A 287 -33.97 37.98 -0.50
N ILE A 288 -33.52 38.92 0.32
CA ILE A 288 -34.38 39.92 0.97
C ILE A 288 -34.42 41.16 0.09
N THR A 289 -35.62 41.68 -0.17
CA THR A 289 -35.80 42.91 -0.93
C THR A 289 -36.04 44.09 0.02
N VAL A 290 -35.22 45.13 -0.08
CA VAL A 290 -35.32 46.35 0.72
C VAL A 290 -35.56 47.54 -0.20
N LYS A 291 -36.64 48.29 0.02
CA LYS A 291 -36.88 49.55 -0.71
C LYS A 291 -36.12 50.66 0.00
N ASN A 292 -35.21 51.32 -0.71
CA ASN A 292 -34.49 52.48 -0.16
C ASN A 292 -34.52 53.65 -1.15
N PRO A 293 -35.36 54.67 -0.92
CA PRO A 293 -35.52 55.78 -1.85
C PRO A 293 -34.27 56.68 -1.95
N THR A 294 -33.28 56.52 -1.07
CA THR A 294 -32.03 57.32 -1.10
C THR A 294 -31.03 56.83 -2.15
N ILE A 295 -31.17 55.60 -2.63
CA ILE A 295 -30.31 55.01 -3.66
C ILE A 295 -31.03 55.10 -5.00
N VAL A 296 -30.34 55.49 -6.08
CA VAL A 296 -30.91 55.50 -7.43
C VAL A 296 -30.60 54.18 -8.12
N GLY A 297 -31.62 53.52 -8.66
CA GLY A 297 -31.49 52.22 -9.33
C GLY A 297 -31.42 51.01 -8.39
N ASN A 298 -31.22 49.82 -8.96
CA ASN A 298 -31.18 48.57 -8.21
C ASN A 298 -29.75 48.22 -7.81
N HIS A 299 -29.54 47.91 -6.53
CA HIS A 299 -28.25 47.47 -6.00
C HIS A 299 -28.36 46.07 -5.38
N PHE A 300 -27.37 45.22 -5.62
CA PHE A 300 -27.35 43.85 -5.10
C PHE A 300 -26.14 43.68 -4.18
N SER A 301 -26.38 43.29 -2.93
CA SER A 301 -25.34 43.01 -1.94
C SER A 301 -25.37 41.53 -1.56
N ILE A 302 -24.24 40.86 -1.73
CA ILE A 302 -24.08 39.44 -1.38
C ILE A 302 -23.99 39.29 0.14
N GLY A 303 -24.76 38.35 0.69
CA GLY A 303 -24.75 38.05 2.12
C GLY A 303 -23.54 37.25 2.59
N LYS A 304 -23.36 37.18 3.91
CA LYS A 304 -22.34 36.30 4.52
C LYS A 304 -22.84 34.85 4.51
N THR A 305 -22.07 33.95 3.91
CA THR A 305 -22.36 32.52 3.92
C THR A 305 -22.12 31.93 5.31
N THR A 306 -23.10 31.17 5.82
CA THR A 306 -22.97 30.34 7.02
C THR A 306 -23.00 28.88 6.60
N VAL A 307 -21.97 28.12 6.97
CA VAL A 307 -21.87 26.70 6.66
C VAL A 307 -22.13 25.91 7.93
N ASN A 308 -23.08 24.98 7.86
CA ASN A 308 -23.32 24.01 8.92
C ASN A 308 -22.99 22.60 8.41
N ILE A 309 -22.20 21.85 9.17
CA ILE A 309 -21.76 20.51 8.81
C ILE A 309 -22.35 19.54 9.84
N GLU A 310 -23.26 18.69 9.39
CA GLU A 310 -23.84 17.64 10.21
C GLU A 310 -23.27 16.29 9.78
N THR A 311 -22.74 15.52 10.73
CA THR A 311 -22.25 14.15 10.48
C THR A 311 -23.19 13.17 11.15
N ARG A 312 -23.79 12.27 10.36
CA ARG A 312 -24.62 11.17 10.85
C ARG A 312 -23.97 9.84 10.52
N GLU A 313 -23.93 8.93 11.49
CA GLU A 313 -23.45 7.57 11.30
C GLU A 313 -24.60 6.59 11.46
N THR A 314 -24.91 5.86 10.40
CA THR A 314 -25.85 4.72 10.38
C THR A 314 -25.06 3.42 10.46
N GLU A 315 -25.71 2.26 10.62
CA GLU A 315 -25.02 0.95 10.64
C GLU A 315 -24.17 0.72 9.38
N ASP A 316 -24.65 1.15 8.21
CA ASP A 316 -23.99 0.89 6.92
C ASP A 316 -23.27 2.10 6.29
N LEU A 317 -23.67 3.32 6.66
CA LEU A 317 -23.28 4.54 5.94
C LEU A 317 -22.85 5.65 6.90
N LYS A 318 -21.92 6.49 6.45
CA LYS A 318 -21.59 7.76 7.09
C LYS A 318 -22.05 8.90 6.18
N ILE A 319 -23.07 9.63 6.61
CA ILE A 319 -23.62 10.74 5.84
C ILE A 319 -23.01 12.04 6.38
N ILE A 320 -22.35 12.80 5.52
CA ILE A 320 -21.85 14.14 5.81
C ILE A 320 -22.74 15.11 5.04
N ALA A 321 -23.62 15.80 5.76
CA ALA A 321 -24.52 16.79 5.20
C ALA A 321 -23.93 18.19 5.41
N GLU A 322 -23.58 18.86 4.32
CA GLU A 322 -23.12 20.24 4.33
C GLU A 322 -24.28 21.14 3.90
N THR A 323 -24.80 21.95 4.83
CA THR A 323 -25.83 22.95 4.53
C THR A 323 -25.19 24.33 4.51
N SER A 324 -25.10 24.92 3.32
CA SER A 324 -24.68 26.30 3.13
C SER A 324 -25.91 27.20 3.06
N ARG A 325 -25.99 28.22 3.95
CA ARG A 325 -27.04 29.23 3.93
C ARG A 325 -26.46 30.61 3.65
N ARG A 326 -27.02 31.31 2.68
CA ARG A 326 -26.67 32.70 2.36
C ARG A 326 -27.95 33.51 2.17
N THR A 327 -27.98 34.71 2.74
CA THR A 327 -29.10 35.65 2.59
C THR A 327 -28.60 36.92 1.91
N ASP A 328 -28.94 37.08 0.64
CA ASP A 328 -28.56 38.22 -0.19
C ASP A 328 -29.56 39.37 0.00
N THR A 329 -29.10 40.59 -0.25
CA THR A 329 -29.94 41.79 -0.15
C THR A 329 -30.07 42.45 -1.52
N SER A 330 -31.30 42.54 -2.03
CA SER A 330 -31.65 43.31 -3.21
C SER A 330 -32.26 44.63 -2.79
N ILE A 331 -31.59 45.73 -3.11
CA ILE A 331 -32.04 47.08 -2.76
C ILE A 331 -32.68 47.70 -4.00
N ILE A 332 -33.98 48.01 -3.90
CA ILE A 332 -34.72 48.71 -4.95
C ILE A 332 -34.68 50.20 -4.61
N GLY A 333 -33.93 50.94 -5.42
CA GLY A 333 -33.80 52.38 -5.32
C GLY A 333 -34.95 53.16 -5.96
N ALA A 334 -34.87 54.48 -5.87
CA ALA A 334 -35.71 55.37 -6.64
C ALA A 334 -35.44 55.21 -8.14
N GLU A 335 -36.48 55.42 -8.95
CA GLU A 335 -36.34 55.46 -10.40
C GLU A 335 -35.33 56.57 -10.77
N PRO A 336 -34.39 56.29 -11.69
CA PRO A 336 -33.46 57.30 -12.15
C PRO A 336 -34.24 58.48 -12.73
N PRO A 337 -33.80 59.73 -12.45
CA PRO A 337 -34.44 60.89 -13.04
C PRO A 337 -34.44 60.76 -14.56
N PRO A 338 -35.54 61.15 -15.24
CA PRO A 338 -35.62 61.06 -16.68
C PRO A 338 -34.41 61.77 -17.31
N PRO A 339 -33.80 61.20 -18.36
CA PRO A 339 -32.62 61.79 -18.98
C PRO A 339 -32.91 63.24 -19.38
N PRO A 340 -31.97 64.17 -19.15
CA PRO A 340 -32.16 65.56 -19.51
C PRO A 340 -32.52 65.65 -21.00
N LYS A 341 -33.55 66.42 -21.32
CA LYS A 341 -33.97 66.65 -22.71
C LYS A 341 -32.72 67.09 -23.51
N PRO A 342 -32.43 66.47 -24.66
CA PRO A 342 -31.25 66.80 -25.43
C PRO A 342 -31.25 68.31 -25.76
N PRO A 343 -30.07 68.98 -25.69
CA PRO A 343 -29.99 70.39 -26.03
C PRO A 343 -30.45 70.59 -27.48
N ILE A 344 -31.48 71.40 -27.67
CA ILE A 344 -32.00 71.75 -28.99
C ILE A 344 -31.04 72.78 -29.58
N ALA A 345 -30.03 72.31 -30.32
CA ALA A 345 -29.17 73.17 -31.12
C ALA A 345 -29.97 73.68 -32.34
N LYS A 346 -30.35 74.96 -32.34
CA LYS A 346 -30.90 75.62 -33.53
C LYS A 346 -29.75 75.95 -34.49
N LEU A 347 -29.49 75.06 -35.43
CA LEU A 347 -28.56 75.32 -36.54
C LEU A 347 -29.25 76.20 -37.58
N ALA A 348 -28.76 77.43 -37.76
CA ALA A 348 -29.12 78.28 -38.89
C ALA A 348 -28.22 77.91 -40.08
N LEU A 349 -28.81 77.40 -41.16
CA LEU A 349 -28.08 76.96 -42.35
C LEU A 349 -28.45 77.85 -43.53
N TYR A 350 -27.43 78.34 -44.23
CA TYR A 350 -27.56 79.21 -45.39
C TYR A 350 -26.93 78.52 -46.60
N GLY A 351 -27.67 78.45 -47.71
CA GLY A 351 -27.13 78.05 -49.00
C GLY A 351 -26.50 79.26 -49.68
N VAL A 352 -25.31 79.09 -50.27
CA VAL A 352 -24.65 80.15 -51.05
C VAL A 352 -24.74 79.78 -52.52
N ALA A 353 -25.42 80.59 -53.33
CA ALA A 353 -25.49 80.39 -54.77
C ALA A 353 -24.14 80.75 -55.43
N THR A 354 -23.89 80.30 -56.65
CA THR A 354 -22.70 80.65 -57.44
C THR A 354 -22.54 82.16 -57.69
N SER A 355 -23.60 82.95 -57.50
CA SER A 355 -23.59 84.42 -57.53
C SER A 355 -23.13 85.07 -56.20
N GLY A 356 -22.89 84.29 -55.14
CA GLY A 356 -22.49 84.77 -53.81
C GLY A 356 -23.66 85.14 -52.87
N GLU A 357 -24.90 85.09 -53.35
CA GLU A 357 -26.09 85.40 -52.56
C GLU A 357 -26.43 84.26 -51.58
N LYS A 358 -26.70 84.62 -50.31
CA LYS A 358 -27.01 83.67 -49.23
C LYS A 358 -28.53 83.57 -49.06
N SER A 359 -29.09 82.38 -49.22
CA SER A 359 -30.49 82.09 -48.94
C SER A 359 -30.63 81.15 -47.74
N ALA A 360 -31.62 81.39 -46.88
CA ALA A 360 -31.89 80.51 -45.74
C ALA A 360 -32.43 79.16 -46.25
N LEU A 361 -31.84 78.05 -45.80
CA LEU A 361 -32.32 76.71 -46.13
C LEU A 361 -33.46 76.33 -45.17
N GLU A 362 -34.70 76.31 -45.67
CA GLU A 362 -35.88 76.02 -44.86
C GLU A 362 -36.02 74.54 -44.50
N ASN A 363 -35.56 73.63 -45.38
CA ASN A 363 -35.71 72.19 -45.20
C ASN A 363 -34.44 71.44 -45.56
N ILE A 364 -33.96 70.59 -44.63
CA ILE A 364 -32.84 69.67 -44.86
C ILE A 364 -33.38 68.25 -44.68
N THR A 365 -33.34 67.46 -45.74
CA THR A 365 -33.76 66.07 -45.69
C THR A 365 -32.55 65.18 -45.42
N VAL A 366 -32.34 64.81 -44.17
CA VAL A 366 -31.31 63.82 -43.80
C VAL A 366 -31.89 62.43 -43.99
N ARG A 367 -31.31 61.62 -44.88
CA ARG A 367 -31.67 60.20 -45.04
C ARG A 367 -30.60 59.33 -44.39
N GLY A 368 -30.90 58.74 -43.25
CA GLY A 368 -30.10 57.67 -42.68
C GLY A 368 -30.48 56.32 -43.29
N LYS A 369 -29.49 55.49 -43.64
CA LYS A 369 -29.67 54.06 -43.84
C LYS A 369 -29.09 53.34 -42.63
N PHE A 370 -29.91 52.63 -41.89
CA PHE A 370 -29.43 51.71 -40.86
C PHE A 370 -28.97 50.42 -41.54
N VAL A 371 -27.72 50.05 -41.31
CA VAL A 371 -27.16 48.76 -41.75
C VAL A 371 -27.00 47.91 -40.48
N THR A 372 -27.58 46.71 -40.48
CA THR A 372 -27.67 45.83 -39.30
C THR A 372 -26.42 44.99 -39.04
N GLU A 373 -25.38 45.10 -39.87
CA GLU A 373 -24.09 44.44 -39.63
C GLU A 373 -23.04 45.48 -39.21
N GLY A 374 -22.65 45.40 -37.93
CA GLY A 374 -21.74 46.33 -37.29
C GLY A 374 -20.29 46.07 -37.66
N PHE A 375 -19.77 46.86 -38.59
CA PHE A 375 -18.36 47.22 -38.60
C PHE A 375 -18.23 48.70 -38.20
N PRO A 376 -17.32 49.06 -37.28
CA PRO A 376 -17.17 50.44 -36.85
C PRO A 376 -16.57 51.27 -37.99
N MET A 377 -17.43 51.94 -38.76
CA MET A 377 -17.00 52.98 -39.69
C MET A 377 -17.44 54.34 -39.13
N LEU A 378 -16.51 55.29 -39.11
CA LEU A 378 -16.74 56.69 -38.78
C LEU A 378 -17.97 57.22 -39.54
N PRO A 379 -18.88 57.99 -38.89
CA PRO A 379 -20.09 58.48 -39.55
C PRO A 379 -19.72 59.42 -40.71
N PHE A 380 -20.03 58.99 -41.94
CA PHE A 380 -19.88 59.82 -43.14
C PHE A 380 -21.17 60.61 -43.38
N VAL A 381 -21.06 61.93 -43.55
CA VAL A 381 -22.15 62.81 -43.98
C VAL A 381 -21.94 63.12 -45.46
N PHE A 382 -22.80 62.60 -46.32
CA PHE A 382 -22.80 62.93 -47.75
C PHE A 382 -23.82 64.06 -48.01
N LEU A 383 -23.34 65.16 -48.59
CA LEU A 383 -24.20 66.26 -49.06
C LEU A 383 -24.39 66.11 -50.57
N THR A 384 -25.61 65.79 -51.00
CA THR A 384 -25.99 65.81 -52.41
C THR A 384 -26.90 67.00 -52.67
N GLY A 385 -26.39 67.99 -53.41
CA GLY A 385 -27.20 69.08 -53.94
C GLY A 385 -27.89 68.63 -55.22
N ILE A 386 -29.23 68.62 -55.25
CA ILE A 386 -30.00 68.42 -56.48
C ILE A 386 -30.33 69.82 -57.03
N PRO A 387 -29.77 70.24 -58.17
CA PRO A 387 -30.18 71.48 -58.80
C PRO A 387 -31.59 71.32 -59.41
N PRO A 388 -32.41 72.38 -59.43
CA PRO A 388 -33.75 72.31 -59.96
C PRO A 388 -33.72 72.26 -61.50
N SER A 389 -34.53 71.34 -62.03
CA SER A 389 -35.00 71.25 -63.42
C SER A 389 -34.04 70.70 -64.49
N SER A 390 -34.31 69.46 -64.92
CA SER A 390 -34.58 69.22 -66.34
C SER A 390 -35.50 68.00 -66.51
N ARG A 391 -36.56 68.21 -67.29
CA ARG A 391 -37.49 67.17 -67.76
C ARG A 391 -36.79 66.24 -68.75
N ARG A 392 -37.11 64.94 -68.70
CA ARG A 392 -37.31 63.95 -69.79
C ARG A 392 -37.19 62.55 -69.15
N GLY A 393 -38.20 61.70 -69.16
CA GLY A 393 -38.64 60.86 -70.29
C GLY A 393 -38.25 59.40 -69.96
N ILE A 394 -39.19 58.57 -69.50
CA ILE A 394 -39.86 57.49 -70.28
C ILE A 394 -39.03 56.18 -70.38
N ILE A 395 -39.63 55.10 -69.82
CA ILE A 395 -39.54 53.65 -70.18
C ILE A 395 -38.16 52.98 -69.93
N ARG A 396 -38.01 51.83 -69.26
CA ARG A 396 -38.85 50.63 -69.01
C ARG A 396 -38.46 50.00 -67.68
#